data_AF-A0A9D8D1P1-F1
#
_entry.id   AF-A0A9D8D1P1-F1
#
_cell.length_a   1.000
_cell.length_b   1.000
_cell.length_c   1.000
_cell.angle_alpha   90.00
_cell.angle_beta   90.00
_cell.angle_gamma   90.00
#
_symmetry.space_group_name_H-M   'P 1'
#
loop_
_entity.id
_entity.type
_entity.pdbx_description
1 polymer ?
#
loop_
_entity_poly.entity_id
_entity_poly.type
_entity_poly.pdbx_seq_one_letter_code
_entity_poly.pdbx_strand_id
1 'polypeptide(L)'
;MHETARRWWDGCLAGVEGVCLAWAVMLGFVRIATNRKIVARPPGVGEVMARIEGWLELPRVHVVQPSDAHFSRLRDTLERLGTAGTMTADAHLAVLAMGRGYVLYSMDADFARFAGLRWINPRRR
;
A
#
# COMPACT_ATOMS: atom_id res chain seq x y z
N MET A 1 -11.78 -12.11 5.93
CA MET A 1 -10.82 -11.00 5.74
C MET A 1 -10.54 -10.74 4.26
N HIS A 2 -10.08 -11.74 3.49
CA HIS A 2 -9.78 -11.58 2.07
C HIS A 2 -10.96 -11.05 1.24
N GLU A 3 -12.14 -11.66 1.38
CA GLU A 3 -13.31 -11.25 0.59
C GLU A 3 -13.79 -9.82 0.90
N THR A 4 -13.70 -9.38 2.15
CA THR A 4 -14.00 -7.99 2.55
C THR A 4 -13.03 -7.02 1.90
N ALA A 5 -11.73 -7.34 1.93
CA ALA A 5 -10.70 -6.51 1.30
C ALA A 5 -10.87 -6.46 -0.23
N ARG A 6 -11.20 -7.60 -0.85
CA ARG A 6 -11.49 -7.69 -2.28
C ARG A 6 -12.68 -6.81 -2.66
N ARG A 7 -13.81 -6.94 -1.97
CA ARG A 7 -15.00 -6.11 -2.24
C ARG A 7 -14.74 -4.62 -2.07
N TRP A 8 -13.99 -4.23 -1.04
CA TRP A 8 -13.59 -2.84 -0.85
C TRP A 8 -12.70 -2.35 -2.00
N TRP A 9 -11.70 -3.14 -2.39
CA TRP A 9 -10.81 -2.81 -3.50
C TRP A 9 -11.54 -2.70 -4.83
N ASP A 10 -12.41 -3.66 -5.15
CA ASP A 10 -13.27 -3.62 -6.34
C ASP A 10 -14.13 -2.35 -6.35
N GLY A 11 -14.64 -1.94 -5.19
CA GLY A 11 -15.37 -0.68 -5.02
C GLY A 11 -14.51 0.57 -5.27
N CYS A 12 -13.27 0.60 -4.78
CA CYS A 12 -12.32 1.68 -5.08
C CYS A 12 -12.02 1.77 -6.58
N LEU A 13 -11.78 0.62 -7.21
CA LEU A 13 -11.51 0.55 -8.63
C LEU A 13 -12.73 0.89 -9.48
N ALA A 14 -13.95 0.67 -9.02
CA ALA A 14 -15.17 1.07 -9.72
C ALA A 14 -15.60 2.53 -9.44
N GLY A 15 -15.00 3.17 -8.44
CA GLY A 15 -15.33 4.53 -8.02
C GLY A 15 -14.78 5.62 -8.94
N VAL A 16 -15.03 6.88 -8.54
CA VAL A 16 -14.59 8.09 -9.24
C VAL A 16 -13.29 8.69 -8.68
N GLU A 17 -12.89 8.27 -7.48
CA GLU A 17 -11.66 8.75 -6.84
C GLU A 17 -10.42 8.11 -7.49
N GLY A 18 -9.36 8.90 -7.65
CA GLY A 18 -8.06 8.40 -8.09
C GLY A 18 -7.43 7.47 -7.05
N VAL A 19 -6.79 6.40 -7.52
CA VAL A 19 -6.16 5.39 -6.68
C VAL A 19 -4.67 5.36 -6.93
N CYS A 20 -3.87 5.40 -5.86
CA CYS A 20 -2.41 5.31 -5.96
C CYS A 20 -1.90 3.94 -5.47
N LEU A 21 -1.07 3.30 -6.27
CA LEU A 21 -0.34 2.08 -5.91
C LEU A 21 1.14 2.40 -5.72
N ALA A 22 1.69 2.07 -4.55
CA ALA A 22 3.13 2.13 -4.33
C ALA A 22 3.79 0.82 -4.80
N TRP A 23 5.01 0.91 -5.32
CA TRP A 23 5.81 -0.28 -5.66
C TRP A 23 5.93 -1.26 -4.49
N ALA A 24 6.15 -0.75 -3.27
CA ALA A 24 6.22 -1.59 -2.07
C ALA A 24 4.94 -2.41 -1.84
N VAL A 25 3.75 -1.85 -2.15
CA VAL A 25 2.47 -2.55 -2.05
C VAL A 25 2.34 -3.62 -3.13
N MET A 26 2.66 -3.28 -4.38
CA MET A 26 2.60 -4.24 -5.50
C MET A 26 3.56 -5.41 -5.29
N LEU A 27 4.82 -5.13 -4.91
CA LEU A 27 5.81 -6.15 -4.59
C LEU A 27 5.40 -6.98 -3.36
N GLY A 28 4.83 -6.34 -2.34
CA GLY A 28 4.25 -7.01 -1.18
C GLY A 28 3.12 -7.96 -1.56
N PHE A 29 2.23 -7.54 -2.46
CA PHE A 29 1.15 -8.35 -3.00
C PHE A 29 1.70 -9.57 -3.75
N VAL A 30 2.66 -9.40 -4.65
CA VAL A 30 3.30 -10.53 -5.37
C VAL A 30 3.93 -11.51 -4.37
N ARG A 31 4.71 -11.00 -3.42
CA ARG A 31 5.40 -11.80 -2.40
C ARG A 31 4.43 -12.63 -1.56
N ILE A 32 3.28 -12.06 -1.18
CA ILE A 32 2.29 -12.74 -0.35
C ILE A 32 1.45 -13.71 -1.19
N ALA A 33 0.92 -13.25 -2.32
CA ALA A 33 -0.01 -14.02 -3.16
C ALA A 33 0.61 -15.32 -3.69
N THR A 34 1.93 -15.33 -3.93
CA THR A 34 2.64 -16.48 -4.50
C THR A 34 3.28 -17.38 -3.43
N ASN A 35 3.20 -17.01 -2.14
CA ASN A 35 3.86 -17.75 -1.06
C ASN A 35 2.98 -18.88 -0.52
N ARG A 36 3.39 -20.14 -0.77
CA ARG A 36 2.71 -21.36 -0.29
C ARG A 36 2.59 -21.49 1.23
N LYS A 37 3.46 -20.83 2.00
CA LYS A 37 3.37 -20.81 3.47
C LYS A 37 2.24 -19.90 3.98
N ILE A 38 1.75 -18.98 3.14
CA ILE A 38 0.70 -18.00 3.49
C ILE A 38 -0.60 -18.34 2.76
N VAL A 39 -0.53 -18.71 1.49
CA VAL A 39 -1.66 -19.04 0.64
C VAL A 39 -1.59 -20.53 0.31
N ALA A 40 -2.57 -21.32 0.78
CA ALA A 40 -2.57 -22.78 0.65
C ALA A 40 -2.47 -23.27 -0.81
N ARG A 41 -3.14 -22.57 -1.73
CA ARG A 41 -3.09 -22.83 -3.17
C ARG A 41 -2.82 -21.51 -3.90
N PRO A 42 -1.55 -21.06 -3.97
CA PRO A 42 -1.26 -19.77 -4.57
C PRO A 42 -1.53 -19.80 -6.08
N PRO A 43 -2.05 -18.71 -6.65
CA PRO A 43 -2.08 -18.53 -8.10
C PRO A 43 -0.67 -18.59 -8.69
N GLY A 44 -0.60 -18.88 -9.99
CA GLY A 44 0.66 -18.78 -10.74
C GLY A 44 1.15 -17.32 -10.79
N VAL A 45 2.47 -17.12 -10.91
CA VAL A 45 3.05 -15.77 -11.02
C VAL A 45 2.39 -14.97 -12.15
N GLY A 46 2.15 -15.59 -13.31
CA GLY A 46 1.49 -14.93 -14.44
C GLY A 46 0.08 -14.41 -14.12
N GLU A 47 -0.71 -15.15 -13.34
CA GLU A 47 -2.05 -14.71 -12.90
C GLU A 47 -1.95 -13.52 -11.94
N VAL A 48 -0.96 -13.51 -11.04
CA VAL A 48 -0.72 -12.40 -10.13
C VAL A 48 -0.27 -11.14 -10.90
N MET A 49 0.63 -11.29 -11.87
CA MET A 49 1.10 -10.18 -12.69
C MET A 49 -0.02 -9.60 -13.56
N ALA A 50 -0.82 -10.46 -14.21
CA ALA A 50 -1.98 -10.02 -15.00
C ALA A 50 -3.01 -9.24 -14.17
N ARG A 51 -3.19 -9.58 -12.88
CA ARG A 51 -4.04 -8.80 -11.97
C ARG A 51 -3.50 -7.39 -11.71
N ILE A 52 -2.19 -7.27 -11.46
CA ILE A 52 -1.56 -5.95 -11.26
C ILE A 52 -1.64 -5.13 -12.54
N GLU A 53 -1.33 -5.74 -13.68
CA GLU A 53 -1.43 -5.12 -15.00
C GLU A 53 -2.85 -4.58 -15.24
N GLY A 54 -3.88 -5.40 -15.02
CA GLY A 54 -5.28 -4.96 -15.15
C GLY A 54 -5.67 -3.82 -14.20
N TRP A 55 -5.01 -3.67 -13.04
CA TRP A 55 -5.21 -2.48 -12.20
C TRP A 55 -4.54 -1.25 -12.80
N LEU A 56 -3.32 -1.39 -13.32
CA LEU A 56 -2.53 -0.29 -13.89
C LEU A 56 -3.08 0.21 -15.23
N GLU A 57 -3.83 -0.61 -15.96
CA GLU A 57 -4.54 -0.21 -17.18
C GLU A 57 -5.74 0.71 -16.92
N LEU A 58 -6.23 0.79 -15.67
CA LEU A 58 -7.33 1.68 -15.33
C LEU A 58 -6.84 3.14 -15.31
N PRO A 59 -7.52 4.07 -16.00
CA PRO A 59 -7.03 5.45 -16.19
C PRO A 59 -6.90 6.27 -14.90
N ARG A 60 -7.54 5.81 -13.82
CA ARG A 60 -7.56 6.44 -12.49
C ARG A 60 -6.57 5.82 -11.51
N VAL A 61 -5.89 4.75 -11.91
CA VAL A 61 -4.87 4.10 -11.09
C VAL A 61 -3.51 4.64 -11.50
N HIS A 62 -2.74 5.11 -10.53
CA HIS A 62 -1.42 5.68 -10.76
C HIS A 62 -0.39 5.04 -9.84
N VAL A 63 0.83 4.86 -10.35
CA VAL A 63 1.94 4.43 -9.51
C VAL A 63 2.52 5.65 -8.79
N VAL A 64 2.52 5.65 -7.46
CA VAL A 64 3.13 6.73 -6.70
C VAL A 64 4.65 6.58 -6.70
N GLN A 65 5.35 7.65 -7.09
CA GLN A 65 6.81 7.69 -7.15
C GLN A 65 7.38 8.51 -5.98
N PRO A 66 8.47 8.08 -5.34
CA PRO A 66 9.23 8.93 -4.42
C PRO A 66 9.60 10.27 -5.07
N SER A 67 9.55 11.37 -4.30
CA SER A 67 10.17 12.65 -4.71
C SER A 67 11.66 12.64 -4.40
N ASP A 68 12.41 13.63 -4.89
CA ASP A 68 13.83 13.80 -4.55
C ASP A 68 14.07 13.95 -3.03
N ALA A 69 13.14 14.58 -2.32
CA ALA A 69 13.17 14.73 -0.87
C ALA A 69 12.69 13.47 -0.10
N HIS A 70 12.43 12.35 -0.77
CA HIS A 70 11.83 11.17 -0.12
C HIS A 70 12.80 10.54 0.89
N PHE A 71 14.07 10.43 0.52
CA PHE A 71 15.06 9.81 1.40
C PHE A 71 15.26 10.62 2.70
N SER A 72 15.38 11.94 2.61
CA SER A 72 15.53 12.79 3.79
C SER A 72 14.30 12.67 4.71
N ARG A 73 13.09 12.75 4.16
CA ARG A 73 11.84 12.57 4.93
C ARG A 73 11.73 11.17 5.56
N LEU A 74 12.16 10.14 4.84
CA LEU A 74 12.16 8.76 5.35
C LEU A 74 13.16 8.59 6.49
N ARG A 75 14.39 9.09 6.33
CA ARG A 75 15.40 9.11 7.39
C ARG A 75 14.86 9.80 8.64
N ASP A 76 14.38 11.03 8.50
CA ASP A 76 13.88 11.81 9.64
C ASP A 76 12.70 11.10 10.33
N THR A 77 11.86 10.41 9.56
CA THR A 77 10.73 9.63 10.11
C THR A 77 11.22 8.42 10.89
N LEU A 78 12.17 7.65 10.36
CA LEU A 78 12.72 6.47 11.01
C LEU A 78 13.53 6.83 12.27
N GLU A 79 14.33 7.90 12.20
CA GLU A 79 15.08 8.41 13.36
C GLU A 79 14.14 8.84 14.49
N ARG A 80 13.02 9.53 14.18
CA ARG A 80 12.01 9.88 15.19
C ARG A 80 11.30 8.67 15.79
N LEU A 81 11.04 7.63 15.00
CA LEU A 81 10.43 6.39 15.51
C LEU A 81 11.40 5.58 16.38
N GLY A 82 12.71 5.80 16.23
CA GLY A 82 13.75 5.05 16.95
C GLY A 82 13.82 3.57 16.56
N THR A 83 13.08 3.15 15.54
CA THR A 83 13.03 1.77 15.06
C THR A 83 12.75 1.76 13.56
N ALA A 84 13.33 0.79 12.86
CA ALA A 84 13.12 0.57 11.43
C ALA A 84 12.50 -0.82 11.20
N GLY A 85 13.27 -1.90 11.31
CA GLY A 85 12.77 -3.28 11.33
C GLY A 85 11.57 -3.54 10.39
N THR A 86 10.50 -4.10 10.95
CA THR A 86 9.23 -4.33 10.25
C THR A 86 8.51 -3.05 9.82
N MET A 87 8.79 -1.92 10.46
CA MET A 87 8.22 -0.59 10.17
C MET A 87 8.83 0.10 8.96
N THR A 88 9.92 -0.43 8.39
CA THR A 88 10.59 0.21 7.23
C THR A 88 9.65 0.37 6.05
N ALA A 89 8.84 -0.66 5.76
CA ALA A 89 7.87 -0.63 4.68
C ALA A 89 6.73 0.36 4.98
N ASP A 90 6.23 0.39 6.21
CA ASP A 90 5.16 1.29 6.62
C ASP A 90 5.62 2.75 6.64
N ALA A 91 6.84 3.02 7.11
CA ALA A 91 7.44 4.35 7.05
C ALA A 91 7.60 4.82 5.61
N HIS A 92 7.99 3.94 4.69
CA HIS A 92 8.05 4.26 3.26
C HIS A 92 6.67 4.67 2.73
N LEU A 93 5.62 3.91 3.02
CA LEU A 93 4.24 4.21 2.59
C LEU A 93 3.69 5.49 3.23
N ALA A 94 3.94 5.70 4.52
CA ALA A 94 3.52 6.88 5.25
C ALA A 94 4.15 8.14 4.64
N VAL A 95 5.46 8.12 4.36
CA VAL A 95 6.17 9.26 3.76
C VAL A 95 5.70 9.54 2.34
N LEU A 96 5.41 8.50 1.54
CA LEU A 96 4.82 8.68 0.20
C LEU A 96 3.47 9.39 0.28
N ALA A 97 2.61 8.95 1.20
CA ALA A 97 1.27 9.51 1.36
C ALA A 97 1.32 10.96 1.88
N MET A 98 2.06 11.21 2.97
CA MET A 98 2.23 12.55 3.54
C MET A 98 2.85 13.51 2.53
N GLY A 99 3.79 13.04 1.71
CA GLY A 99 4.52 13.90 0.76
C GLY A 99 3.65 14.53 -0.32
N ARG A 100 2.47 13.98 -0.60
CA ARG A 100 1.49 14.50 -1.58
C ARG A 100 0.10 14.74 -0.97
N GLY A 101 -0.04 14.66 0.35
CA GLY A 101 -1.33 14.82 1.03
C GLY A 101 -2.34 13.70 0.73
N TYR A 102 -1.88 12.51 0.36
CA TYR A 102 -2.75 11.38 0.07
C TYR A 102 -3.33 10.77 1.34
N VAL A 103 -4.47 10.10 1.19
CA VAL A 103 -5.03 9.20 2.21
C VAL A 103 -4.42 7.82 2.02
N LEU A 104 -3.82 7.29 3.07
CA LEU A 104 -3.40 5.90 3.12
C LEU A 104 -4.55 5.02 3.62
N TYR A 105 -4.92 4.01 2.84
CA TYR A 105 -5.85 2.98 3.28
C TYR A 105 -5.09 1.75 3.76
N SER A 106 -5.26 1.38 5.03
CA SER A 106 -4.65 0.18 5.59
C SER A 106 -5.46 -0.34 6.77
N MET A 107 -5.46 -1.65 7.00
CA MET A 107 -6.05 -2.24 8.20
C MET A 107 -5.09 -2.23 9.40
N ASP A 108 -3.82 -1.89 9.18
CA ASP A 108 -2.78 -1.90 10.20
C ASP A 108 -2.84 -0.65 11.08
N ALA A 109 -2.98 -0.86 12.39
CA ALA A 109 -3.06 0.22 13.36
C ALA A 109 -1.71 0.89 13.64
N ASP A 110 -0.59 0.28 13.24
CA ASP A 110 0.73 0.87 13.41
C ASP A 110 0.90 2.19 12.63
N PHE A 111 0.05 2.44 11.62
CA PHE A 111 0.01 3.73 10.94
C PHE A 111 -0.39 4.91 11.82
N ALA A 112 -1.02 4.68 12.97
CA ALA A 112 -1.30 5.72 13.96
C ALA A 112 -0.04 6.37 14.55
N ARG A 113 1.14 5.74 14.40
CA ARG A 113 2.43 6.26 14.87
C ARG A 113 2.99 7.40 14.01
N PHE A 114 2.48 7.59 12.78
CA PHE A 114 2.97 8.62 11.87
C PHE A 114 2.14 9.90 12.00
N ALA A 115 2.63 10.84 12.82
CA ALA A 115 1.99 12.14 12.97
C ALA A 115 1.85 12.86 11.62
N GLY A 116 0.64 13.36 11.31
CA GLY A 116 0.33 14.04 10.06
C GLY A 116 -0.12 13.13 8.91
N LEU A 117 -0.06 11.80 9.08
CA LEU A 117 -0.60 10.86 8.10
C LEU A 117 -2.13 10.82 8.16
N ARG A 118 -2.78 11.06 7.02
CA ARG A 118 -4.20 10.74 6.84
C ARG A 118 -4.34 9.24 6.57
N TRP A 119 -4.78 8.49 7.56
CA TRP A 119 -4.96 7.04 7.45
C TRP A 119 -6.42 6.63 7.73
N ILE A 120 -6.96 5.74 6.88
CA ILE A 120 -8.31 5.19 7.03
C ILE A 120 -8.24 3.66 7.06
N ASN A 121 -8.92 3.06 8.04
CA ASN A 121 -9.13 1.62 8.09
C ASN A 121 -10.41 1.24 7.32
N PRO A 122 -10.32 0.55 6.17
CA PRO A 122 -11.49 0.26 5.35
C PRO A 122 -12.50 -0.70 6.00
N ARG A 123 -12.15 -1.35 7.11
CA ARG A 123 -13.06 -2.22 7.87
C ARG A 123 -13.83 -1.50 8.97
N ARG A 124 -13.37 -0.34 9.42
CA ARG A 124 -14.05 0.47 10.44
C ARG A 124 -14.82 1.55 9.69
N ARG A 125 -16.02 1.22 9.22
CA ARG A 125 -17.00 2.23 8.81
C ARG A 125 -17.81 2.65 10.03
#